data_AF-A0A0N4YTI5-F1
#
_entry.id   AF-A0A0N4YTI5-F1
#
_cell.length_a   1.000
_cell.length_b   1.000
_cell.length_c   1.000
_cell.angle_alpha   90.00
_cell.angle_beta   90.00
_cell.angle_gamma   90.00
#
_symmetry.space_group_name_H-M   'P 1'
#
loop_
_entity.id
_entity.type
_entity.pdbx_description
1 polymer ?
#
loop_
_entity_poly.entity_id
_entity_poly.type
_entity_poly.pdbx_seq_one_letter_code
_entity_poly.pdbx_strand_id
1 'polypeptide(L)'
;MMYTAAILLLIAVNVESQLEQCVCSIPRGLINTYVNFNREAFQNINWQPNLSTKAKEELANPGTYTNGRPALVFVTGSELVSEDDTIYDQVRTVLRNQFIRKLSKLRSRNPSLFGCNGKFEYFNGHEKNLTIGCLYRLSVTANSLDFKRQNYSSFFQKWQEEKLSRTTQLLHNFGVLLNKELSSIVVHPVIITPITSKQGPDS
;
A
#
# COMPACT_ATOMS: atom_id res chain seq x y z
N MET A 1 7.88 -35.13 20.74
CA MET A 1 6.41 -35.02 20.73
C MET A 1 6.05 -33.78 19.94
N MET A 2 5.51 -33.97 18.74
CA MET A 2 5.12 -32.90 17.80
C MET A 2 3.91 -32.15 18.35
N TYR A 3 4.05 -30.86 18.61
CA TYR A 3 2.90 -29.98 18.78
C TYR A 3 2.34 -29.69 17.39
N THR A 4 1.19 -30.28 17.12
CA THR A 4 0.32 -30.02 15.97
C THR A 4 -0.06 -28.54 15.98
N ALA A 5 0.59 -27.74 15.14
CA ALA A 5 0.15 -26.39 14.84
C ALA A 5 -1.17 -26.48 14.06
N ALA A 6 -2.28 -26.28 14.75
CA ALA A 6 -3.58 -26.11 14.14
C ALA A 6 -3.58 -24.79 13.36
N ILE A 7 -3.34 -24.87 12.06
CA ILE A 7 -3.48 -23.75 11.13
C ILE A 7 -4.98 -23.54 10.91
N LEU A 8 -5.56 -22.58 11.63
CA LEU A 8 -6.91 -22.07 11.37
C LEU A 8 -6.89 -21.30 10.04
N LEU A 9 -7.32 -21.98 8.97
CA LEU A 9 -7.53 -21.41 7.65
C LEU A 9 -8.82 -20.58 7.68
N LEU A 10 -8.71 -19.29 8.00
CA LEU A 10 -9.84 -18.37 8.00
C LEU A 10 -10.24 -18.00 6.57
N ILE A 11 -11.52 -18.25 6.31
CA ILE A 11 -12.28 -18.14 5.07
C ILE A 11 -12.00 -16.81 4.35
N ALA A 12 -11.85 -16.87 3.02
CA ALA A 12 -11.71 -15.70 2.14
C ALA A 12 -12.94 -14.79 2.28
N VAL A 13 -12.80 -13.66 2.99
CA VAL A 13 -13.87 -12.67 3.14
C VAL A 13 -13.66 -11.54 2.14
N ASN A 14 -14.67 -11.35 1.29
CA ASN A 14 -14.73 -10.36 0.22
C ASN A 14 -14.67 -8.95 0.83
N VAL A 15 -13.97 -7.98 0.21
CA VAL A 15 -13.95 -6.58 0.67
C VAL A 15 -15.37 -5.98 0.74
N GLU A 16 -16.32 -6.47 -0.06
CA GLU A 16 -17.72 -6.02 -0.02
C GLU A 16 -18.58 -6.71 1.06
N SER A 17 -18.26 -7.92 1.55
CA SER A 17 -19.17 -8.62 2.48
C SER A 17 -19.04 -8.16 3.94
N GLN A 18 -18.22 -7.15 4.21
CA GLN A 18 -18.05 -6.54 5.53
C GLN A 18 -18.70 -5.15 5.65
N LEU A 19 -19.24 -4.61 4.56
CA LEU A 19 -20.10 -3.43 4.60
C LEU A 19 -21.54 -3.92 4.50
N GLU A 20 -22.27 -3.81 5.61
CA GLU A 20 -23.67 -4.20 5.70
C GLU A 20 -24.48 -3.68 4.51
N GLN A 21 -25.22 -4.61 3.88
CA GLN A 21 -26.42 -4.36 3.08
C GLN A 21 -26.37 -3.17 2.09
N CYS A 22 -25.79 -3.35 0.89
CA CYS A 22 -26.43 -2.96 -0.38
C CYS A 22 -25.47 -3.02 -1.59
N VAL A 23 -25.96 -3.68 -2.65
CA VAL A 23 -25.48 -3.68 -4.04
C VAL A 23 -24.08 -4.29 -4.27
N CYS A 24 -24.07 -5.42 -5.00
CA CYS A 24 -22.91 -6.22 -5.44
C CYS A 24 -21.98 -5.52 -6.44
N SER A 25 -21.69 -4.24 -6.23
CA SER A 25 -20.83 -3.44 -7.11
C SER A 25 -19.85 -2.62 -6.29
N ILE A 26 -18.56 -2.71 -6.66
CA ILE A 26 -17.49 -1.92 -6.08
C ILE A 26 -17.90 -0.43 -6.03
N PRO A 27 -17.83 0.23 -4.86
CA PRO A 27 -18.12 1.65 -4.73
C PRO A 27 -17.40 2.48 -5.79
N ARG A 28 -18.09 3.45 -6.41
CA ARG A 28 -17.51 4.32 -7.46
C ARG A 28 -16.20 4.99 -7.01
N GLY A 29 -16.12 5.37 -5.73
CA GLY A 29 -14.88 5.93 -5.16
C GLY A 29 -13.69 4.97 -5.25
N LEU A 30 -13.90 3.67 -5.03
CA LEU A 30 -12.84 2.67 -5.09
C LEU A 30 -12.43 2.38 -6.53
N ILE A 31 -13.40 2.35 -7.45
CA ILE A 31 -13.11 2.29 -8.89
C ILE A 31 -12.21 3.47 -9.29
N ASN A 32 -12.53 4.69 -8.84
CA ASN A 32 -11.71 5.87 -9.13
C ASN A 32 -10.29 5.74 -8.55
N THR A 33 -10.12 5.18 -7.36
CA THR A 33 -8.79 4.90 -6.80
C THR A 33 -7.98 3.94 -7.69
N TYR A 34 -8.59 2.85 -8.16
CA TYR A 34 -7.94 1.93 -9.09
C TYR A 34 -7.60 2.59 -10.44
N VAL A 35 -8.54 3.36 -10.99
CA VAL A 35 -8.39 4.05 -12.27
C VAL A 35 -7.29 5.09 -12.23
N ASN A 36 -7.29 5.95 -11.23
CA ASN A 36 -6.29 7.01 -11.11
C ASN A 36 -4.89 6.41 -10.99
N PHE A 37 -4.71 5.42 -10.10
CA PHE A 37 -3.42 4.74 -9.95
C PHE A 37 -2.94 4.07 -11.24
N ASN A 38 -3.82 3.38 -11.97
CA ASN A 38 -3.44 2.70 -13.21
C ASN A 38 -3.16 3.67 -14.36
N ARG A 39 -3.86 4.80 -14.44
CA ARG A 39 -3.62 5.84 -15.45
C ARG A 39 -2.29 6.57 -15.26
N GLU A 40 -1.79 6.64 -14.03
CA GLU A 40 -0.43 7.13 -13.77
C GLU A 40 0.64 6.24 -14.45
N ALA A 41 0.41 4.92 -14.51
CA ALA A 41 1.31 3.98 -15.17
C ALA A 41 1.05 3.84 -16.68
N PHE A 42 -0.22 3.84 -17.09
CA PHE A 42 -0.70 3.55 -18.44
C PHE A 42 -1.76 4.60 -18.88
N GLN A 43 -1.34 5.59 -19.67
CA GLN A 43 -2.20 6.74 -20.04
C GLN A 43 -3.53 6.34 -20.69
N ASN A 44 -3.55 5.30 -21.52
CA ASN A 44 -4.72 4.90 -22.33
C ASN A 44 -5.46 3.67 -21.78
N ILE A 45 -5.27 3.34 -20.50
CA ILE A 45 -5.89 2.16 -19.91
C ILE A 45 -7.34 2.41 -19.49
N ASN A 46 -8.22 1.47 -19.83
CA ASN A 46 -9.65 1.58 -19.56
C ASN A 46 -10.15 0.52 -18.58
N TRP A 47 -10.92 0.96 -17.60
CA TRP A 47 -11.59 0.07 -16.66
C TRP A 47 -12.65 -0.79 -17.36
N GLN A 48 -12.69 -2.08 -17.04
CA GLN A 48 -13.76 -2.98 -17.43
C GLN A 48 -14.35 -3.72 -16.23
N PRO A 49 -15.64 -3.54 -15.94
CA PRO A 49 -16.32 -4.24 -14.85
C PRO A 49 -16.18 -5.77 -14.92
N ASN A 50 -16.24 -6.36 -16.12
CA ASN A 50 -16.05 -7.80 -16.31
C ASN A 50 -14.66 -8.28 -15.85
N LEU A 51 -13.60 -7.51 -16.15
CA LEU A 51 -12.24 -7.85 -15.67
C LEU A 51 -12.12 -7.70 -14.15
N SER A 52 -12.90 -6.81 -13.53
CA SER A 52 -12.96 -6.66 -12.08
C SER A 52 -13.60 -7.89 -11.40
N THR A 53 -14.69 -8.40 -11.96
CA THR A 53 -15.30 -9.66 -11.50
C THR A 53 -14.32 -10.82 -11.65
N LYS A 54 -13.64 -10.92 -12.79
CA LYS A 54 -12.63 -11.96 -13.01
C LYS A 54 -11.43 -11.83 -12.08
N ALA A 55 -11.00 -10.61 -11.75
CA ALA A 55 -9.95 -10.38 -10.77
C ALA A 55 -10.33 -10.88 -9.37
N LYS A 56 -11.61 -10.77 -8.98
CA LYS A 56 -12.13 -11.36 -7.73
C LYS A 56 -12.01 -12.87 -7.74
N GLU A 57 -12.45 -13.51 -8.81
CA GLU A 57 -12.39 -14.95 -8.96
C GLU A 57 -10.94 -15.46 -9.02
N GLU A 58 -10.05 -14.73 -9.70
CA GLU A 58 -8.61 -15.02 -9.74
C GLU A 58 -7.94 -14.88 -8.36
N LEU A 59 -8.39 -13.94 -7.52
CA LEU A 59 -7.94 -13.79 -6.13
C LEU A 59 -8.36 -14.97 -5.24
N ALA A 60 -9.54 -15.55 -5.52
CA ALA A 60 -10.05 -16.72 -4.81
C ALA A 60 -9.37 -18.01 -5.30
N ASN A 61 -9.22 -18.15 -6.63
CA ASN A 61 -8.70 -19.33 -7.30
C ASN A 61 -7.63 -18.92 -8.32
N PRO A 62 -6.36 -18.76 -7.89
CA PRO A 62 -5.27 -18.35 -8.76
C PRO A 62 -5.11 -19.26 -9.98
N GLY A 63 -4.97 -18.66 -11.16
CA GLY A 63 -4.80 -19.33 -12.45
C GLY A 63 -6.09 -19.55 -13.25
N THR A 64 -7.26 -19.26 -12.70
CA THR A 64 -8.57 -19.48 -13.37
C THR A 64 -8.64 -18.79 -14.73
N TYR A 65 -8.08 -17.59 -14.84
CA TYR A 65 -8.09 -16.77 -16.05
C TYR A 65 -6.73 -16.61 -16.71
N THR A 66 -5.62 -16.76 -15.98
CA THR A 66 -4.29 -16.52 -16.55
C THR A 66 -3.54 -17.78 -16.98
N ASN A 67 -3.87 -18.96 -16.45
CA ASN A 67 -3.18 -20.18 -16.85
C ASN A 67 -3.45 -20.49 -18.33
N GLY A 68 -2.39 -20.57 -19.13
CA GLY A 68 -2.48 -20.83 -20.57
C GLY A 68 -3.07 -19.68 -21.41
N ARG A 69 -3.31 -18.50 -20.83
CA ARG A 69 -3.90 -17.35 -21.54
C ARG A 69 -2.94 -16.15 -21.59
N PRO A 70 -2.02 -16.09 -22.57
CA PRO A 70 -0.97 -15.07 -22.62
C PRO A 70 -1.50 -13.64 -22.80
N ALA A 71 -2.73 -13.48 -23.29
CA ALA A 71 -3.37 -12.18 -23.46
C ALA A 71 -3.89 -11.56 -22.15
N LEU A 72 -3.90 -12.33 -21.05
CA LEU A 72 -4.30 -11.87 -19.72
C LEU A 72 -3.12 -11.92 -18.76
N VAL A 73 -2.95 -10.87 -17.98
CA VAL A 73 -1.92 -10.80 -16.94
C VAL A 73 -2.58 -10.42 -15.64
N PHE A 74 -2.33 -11.21 -14.60
CA PHE A 74 -2.79 -10.91 -13.24
C PHE A 74 -1.63 -10.35 -12.42
N VAL A 75 -1.87 -9.22 -11.78
CA VAL A 75 -0.95 -8.60 -10.84
C VAL A 75 -1.65 -8.56 -9.49
N THR A 76 -0.94 -8.94 -8.44
CA THR A 76 -1.48 -8.94 -7.07
C THR A 76 -0.51 -8.24 -6.12
N GLY A 77 -0.99 -7.70 -5.01
CA GLY A 77 -0.19 -7.09 -3.96
C GLY A 77 -0.95 -7.14 -2.65
N SER A 78 -0.23 -7.42 -1.56
CA SER A 78 -0.82 -7.63 -0.24
C SER A 78 -0.04 -6.85 0.80
N GLU A 79 -0.74 -6.22 1.73
CA GLU A 79 -0.14 -5.50 2.85
C GLU A 79 -1.04 -5.58 4.08
N LEU A 80 -0.41 -5.63 5.25
CA LEU A 80 -1.09 -5.38 6.51
C LEU A 80 -1.53 -3.92 6.53
N VAL A 81 -2.80 -3.69 6.85
CA VAL A 81 -3.40 -2.37 6.86
C VAL A 81 -3.97 -2.07 8.24
N SER A 82 -3.88 -0.80 8.65
CA SER A 82 -4.50 -0.36 9.90
C SER A 82 -6.02 -0.42 9.79
N GLU A 83 -6.71 -0.83 10.85
CA GLU A 83 -8.16 -0.79 10.91
C GLU A 83 -8.70 0.65 11.03
N ASP A 84 -7.88 1.57 11.55
CA ASP A 84 -8.23 2.98 11.71
C ASP A 84 -8.28 3.75 10.37
N ASP A 85 -7.59 3.22 9.35
CA ASP A 85 -7.53 3.84 8.02
C ASP A 85 -8.82 3.58 7.22
N THR A 86 -9.23 4.57 6.44
CA THR A 86 -10.34 4.39 5.49
C THR A 86 -9.99 3.33 4.45
N ILE A 87 -11.00 2.62 3.93
CA ILE A 87 -10.79 1.63 2.86
C ILE A 87 -10.04 2.21 1.65
N TYR A 88 -10.24 3.48 1.34
CA TYR A 88 -9.56 4.16 0.24
C TYR A 88 -8.07 4.34 0.50
N ASP A 89 -7.70 4.65 1.73
CA ASP A 89 -6.32 4.82 2.16
C ASP A 89 -5.61 3.47 2.23
N GLN A 90 -6.27 2.45 2.80
CA GLN A 90 -5.78 1.07 2.81
C GLN A 90 -5.50 0.58 1.39
N VAL A 91 -6.45 0.78 0.46
CA VAL A 91 -6.27 0.41 -0.96
C VAL A 91 -5.13 1.18 -1.61
N ARG A 92 -5.05 2.50 -1.38
CA ARG A 92 -3.97 3.34 -1.94
C ARG A 92 -2.59 2.89 -1.45
N THR A 93 -2.48 2.52 -0.18
CA THR A 93 -1.25 2.02 0.45
C THR A 93 -0.78 0.75 -0.26
N VAL A 94 -1.64 -0.27 -0.38
CA VAL A 94 -1.30 -1.52 -1.09
C VAL A 94 -0.91 -1.25 -2.54
N LEU A 95 -1.66 -0.38 -3.25
CA LEU A 95 -1.37 -0.03 -4.64
C LEU A 95 0.03 0.60 -4.78
N ARG A 96 0.36 1.58 -3.94
CA ARG A 96 1.61 2.33 -4.04
C ARG A 96 2.82 1.55 -3.55
N ASN A 97 2.66 0.71 -2.53
CA ASN A 97 3.80 0.01 -1.91
C ASN A 97 4.13 -1.31 -2.62
N GLN A 98 3.10 -2.08 -2.98
CA GLN A 98 3.29 -3.45 -3.49
C GLN A 98 3.12 -3.54 -5.00
N PHE A 99 2.16 -2.80 -5.54
CA PHE A 99 1.72 -2.95 -6.92
C PHE A 99 2.65 -2.27 -7.92
N ILE A 100 3.25 -1.13 -7.53
CA ILE A 100 4.08 -0.30 -8.43
C ILE A 100 5.24 -1.08 -9.07
N ARG A 101 5.91 -1.94 -8.29
CA ARG A 101 7.04 -2.76 -8.73
C ARG A 101 6.62 -3.83 -9.74
N LYS A 102 5.36 -4.26 -9.69
CA LYS A 102 4.81 -5.28 -10.59
C LYS A 102 4.25 -4.63 -11.86
N LEU A 103 3.70 -3.42 -11.76
CA LEU A 103 3.25 -2.65 -12.93
C LEU A 103 4.38 -2.24 -13.87
N SER A 104 5.58 -1.95 -13.34
CA SER A 104 6.74 -1.62 -14.18
C SER A 104 7.05 -2.73 -15.20
N LYS A 105 6.90 -4.00 -14.81
CA LYS A 105 7.09 -5.17 -15.68
C LYS A 105 5.99 -5.31 -16.74
N LEU A 106 4.79 -4.81 -16.45
CA LEU A 106 3.64 -4.89 -17.34
C LEU A 106 3.69 -3.81 -18.45
N ARG A 107 4.47 -2.74 -18.24
CA ARG A 107 4.53 -1.61 -19.16
C ARG A 107 4.99 -1.95 -20.58
N SER A 108 5.93 -2.88 -20.72
CA SER A 108 6.37 -3.34 -22.04
C SER A 108 5.31 -4.14 -22.81
N ARG A 109 4.23 -4.56 -22.14
CA ARG A 109 3.15 -5.35 -22.73
C ARG A 109 1.92 -4.52 -23.13
N ASN A 110 1.96 -3.21 -22.87
CA ASN A 110 0.94 -2.24 -23.28
C ASN A 110 -0.52 -2.70 -22.98
N PRO A 111 -0.90 -2.83 -21.70
CA PRO A 111 -2.28 -3.20 -21.37
C PRO A 111 -3.26 -2.11 -21.81
N SER A 112 -4.38 -2.51 -22.43
CA SER A 112 -5.43 -1.58 -22.87
C SER A 112 -6.65 -1.58 -21.94
N LEU A 113 -6.93 -2.72 -21.32
CA LEU A 113 -8.08 -2.90 -20.45
C LEU A 113 -7.64 -3.52 -19.12
N PHE A 114 -8.32 -3.14 -18.04
CA PHE A 114 -8.06 -3.73 -16.73
C PHE A 114 -9.30 -3.73 -15.84
N GLY A 115 -9.25 -4.54 -14.79
CA GLY A 115 -10.18 -4.47 -13.66
C GLY A 115 -9.51 -4.99 -12.41
N CYS A 116 -9.86 -4.42 -11.26
CA CYS A 116 -9.22 -4.73 -9.98
C CYS A 116 -10.26 -5.09 -8.92
N ASN A 117 -9.90 -5.99 -8.01
CA ASN A 117 -10.69 -6.30 -6.83
C ASN A 117 -9.76 -6.51 -5.62
N GLY A 118 -10.33 -6.64 -4.44
CA GLY A 118 -9.58 -6.94 -3.22
C GLY A 118 -10.27 -7.94 -2.32
N LYS A 119 -9.49 -8.57 -1.45
CA LYS A 119 -9.96 -9.43 -0.36
C LYS A 119 -9.26 -9.06 0.94
N PHE A 120 -9.98 -9.20 2.05
CA PHE A 120 -9.39 -9.09 3.38
C PHE A 120 -9.17 -10.50 3.95
N GLU A 121 -8.04 -10.67 4.59
CA GLU A 121 -7.69 -11.86 5.35
C GLU A 121 -7.27 -11.42 6.74
N TYR A 122 -7.81 -12.08 7.77
CA TYR A 122 -7.49 -11.77 9.16
C TYR A 122 -6.56 -12.83 9.71
N PHE A 123 -5.38 -12.42 10.16
CA PHE A 123 -4.42 -13.29 10.83
C PHE A 123 -4.57 -13.12 12.34
N ASN A 124 -4.72 -14.25 13.04
CA ASN A 124 -4.80 -14.31 14.51
C ASN A 124 -5.86 -13.38 15.14
N GLY A 125 -6.91 -13.02 14.40
CA GLY A 125 -8.03 -12.19 14.88
C GLY A 125 -7.71 -10.70 15.08
N HIS A 126 -6.48 -10.25 14.78
CA HIS A 126 -6.05 -8.87 15.05
C HIS A 126 -5.36 -8.20 13.86
N GLU A 127 -4.75 -8.97 12.96
CA GLU A 127 -4.01 -8.41 11.84
C GLU A 127 -4.84 -8.49 10.56
N LYS A 128 -5.21 -7.33 10.02
CA LYS A 128 -5.98 -7.20 8.80
C LYS A 128 -5.05 -7.06 7.59
N ASN A 129 -5.03 -8.08 6.73
CA ASN A 129 -4.27 -8.08 5.48
C ASN A 129 -5.20 -7.77 4.30
N LEU A 130 -4.88 -6.73 3.55
CA LEU A 130 -5.57 -6.39 2.31
C LEU A 130 -4.77 -6.91 1.14
N THR A 131 -5.35 -7.83 0.37
CA THR A 131 -4.82 -8.26 -0.92
C THR A 131 -5.61 -7.63 -2.04
N ILE A 132 -4.95 -6.93 -2.95
CA ILE A 132 -5.53 -6.40 -4.19
C ILE A 132 -5.06 -7.28 -5.36
N GLY A 133 -5.95 -7.54 -6.30
CA GLY A 133 -5.65 -8.22 -7.56
C GLY A 133 -6.21 -7.41 -8.72
N CYS A 134 -5.40 -7.21 -9.76
CA CYS A 134 -5.82 -6.56 -10.99
C CYS A 134 -5.53 -7.47 -12.17
N LEU A 135 -6.55 -7.69 -13.00
CA LEU A 135 -6.45 -8.44 -14.23
C LEU A 135 -6.39 -7.47 -15.41
N TYR A 136 -5.37 -7.64 -16.25
CA TYR A 136 -5.10 -6.81 -17.41
C TYR A 136 -5.28 -7.61 -18.68
N ARG A 137 -5.88 -6.98 -19.70
CA ARG A 137 -5.85 -7.48 -21.07
C ARG A 137 -4.82 -6.70 -21.87
N LEU A 138 -3.91 -7.42 -22.50
CA LEU A 138 -2.89 -6.85 -23.37
C LEU A 138 -3.52 -6.41 -24.70
N SER A 139 -3.06 -5.29 -25.25
CA SER A 139 -3.45 -4.92 -26.61
C SER A 139 -2.86 -5.93 -27.59
N VAL A 140 -3.71 -6.52 -28.44
CA VAL A 140 -3.23 -7.30 -29.59
C VAL A 140 -2.80 -6.29 -30.66
N THR A 141 -1.61 -5.73 -30.51
CA THR A 141 -0.99 -4.90 -31.54
C THR A 141 0.20 -5.66 -32.10
N ALA A 142 0.06 -6.11 -33.34
CA ALA A 142 1.19 -6.48 -34.18
C ALA A 142 2.21 -5.34 -34.18
N ASN A 143 3.48 -5.66 -33.92
CA ASN A 143 4.64 -4.79 -34.10
C ASN A 143 4.46 -3.31 -33.70
N SER A 144 4.66 -2.98 -32.42
CA SER A 144 4.81 -1.59 -31.98
C SER A 144 6.10 -1.45 -31.18
N LEU A 145 7.19 -1.22 -31.89
CA LEU A 145 8.54 -0.96 -31.35
C LEU A 145 8.72 0.46 -30.78
N ASP A 146 7.70 1.33 -30.83
CA ASP A 146 7.90 2.78 -30.62
C ASP A 146 7.44 3.37 -29.26
N PHE A 147 6.97 2.58 -28.30
CA PHE A 147 6.62 3.14 -26.97
C PHE A 147 7.78 3.12 -25.94
N LYS A 148 9.03 3.21 -26.41
CA LYS A 148 10.20 3.19 -25.53
C LYS A 148 10.58 4.60 -25.04
N ARG A 149 10.53 4.73 -23.70
CA ARG A 149 11.53 5.47 -22.88
C ARG A 149 11.34 6.99 -22.66
N GLN A 150 10.13 7.48 -22.37
CA GLN A 150 9.98 8.86 -21.85
C GLN A 150 9.19 9.01 -20.53
N ASN A 151 8.44 8.01 -20.07
CA ASN A 151 7.56 8.18 -18.89
C ASN A 151 7.95 7.35 -17.64
N TYR A 152 9.16 6.77 -17.58
CA TYR A 152 9.59 5.96 -16.44
C TYR A 152 10.19 6.80 -15.29
N SER A 153 11.01 7.79 -15.62
CA SER A 153 11.65 8.61 -14.57
C SER A 153 10.61 9.45 -13.83
N SER A 154 9.71 10.15 -14.54
CA SER A 154 8.73 11.05 -13.92
C SER A 154 7.81 10.37 -12.92
N PHE A 155 7.28 9.19 -13.24
CA PHE A 155 6.39 8.45 -12.33
C PHE A 155 7.13 7.89 -11.12
N PHE A 156 8.29 7.25 -11.32
CA PHE A 156 9.05 6.70 -10.21
C PHE A 156 9.63 7.81 -9.30
N GLN A 157 10.04 8.92 -9.90
CA GLN A 157 10.55 10.09 -9.19
C GLN A 157 9.45 10.80 -8.39
N LYS A 158 8.27 11.01 -8.97
CA LYS A 158 7.10 11.53 -8.25
C LYS A 158 6.70 10.63 -7.07
N TRP A 159 6.75 9.31 -7.26
CA TRP A 159 6.49 8.35 -6.18
C TRP A 159 7.57 8.42 -5.08
N GLN A 160 8.85 8.54 -5.44
CA GLN A 160 9.92 8.71 -4.46
C GLN A 160 9.79 10.01 -3.68
N GLU A 161 9.42 11.12 -4.34
CA GLU A 161 9.18 12.43 -3.72
C GLU A 161 8.00 12.39 -2.74
N GLU A 162 6.87 11.78 -3.12
CA GLU A 162 5.73 11.59 -2.21
C GLU A 162 6.06 10.70 -1.02
N LYS A 163 6.85 9.64 -1.23
CA LYS A 163 7.31 8.78 -0.14
C LYS A 163 8.19 9.56 0.82
N LEU A 164 9.17 10.30 0.32
CA LEU A 164 10.02 11.16 1.16
C LEU A 164 9.19 12.16 1.96
N SER A 165 8.28 12.89 1.31
CA SER A 165 7.42 13.89 1.95
C SER A 165 6.62 13.34 3.13
N ARG A 166 6.02 12.15 3.00
CA ARG A 166 5.31 11.49 4.11
C ARG A 166 6.24 11.12 5.26
N THR A 167 7.43 10.60 4.96
CA THR A 167 8.44 10.31 6.01
C THR A 167 8.88 11.59 6.72
N THR A 168 9.10 12.68 5.99
CA THR A 168 9.49 13.98 6.56
C THR A 168 8.38 14.54 7.44
N GLN A 169 7.12 14.41 7.04
CA GLN A 169 5.98 14.89 7.83
C GLN A 169 5.78 14.06 9.12
N LEU A 170 5.97 12.74 9.05
CA LEU A 170 5.97 11.88 10.23
C LEU A 170 7.11 12.22 11.19
N LEU A 171 8.34 12.42 10.68
CA LEU A 171 9.49 12.82 11.48
C LEU A 171 9.31 14.21 12.10
N HIS A 172 8.73 15.17 11.37
CA HIS A 172 8.41 16.48 11.90
C HIS A 172 7.37 16.40 13.03
N ASN A 173 6.32 15.60 12.86
CA ASN A 173 5.31 15.38 13.90
C ASN A 173 5.89 14.67 15.13
N PHE A 174 6.77 13.69 14.95
CA PHE A 174 7.53 13.07 16.03
C PHE A 174 8.45 14.05 16.75
N GLY A 175 9.17 14.90 16.00
CA GLY A 175 10.01 15.95 16.58
C GLY A 175 9.22 16.96 17.40
N VAL A 176 8.04 17.37 16.93
CA VAL A 176 7.13 18.26 17.67
C VAL A 176 6.59 17.60 18.95
N LEU A 177 6.27 16.30 18.91
CA LEU A 177 5.85 15.53 20.09
C LEU A 177 6.98 15.40 21.12
N LEU A 178 8.20 15.10 20.69
CA LEU A 178 9.37 15.03 21.57
C LEU A 178 9.72 16.38 22.19
N ASN A 179 9.58 17.48 21.45
CA ASN A 179 9.86 18.82 21.98
C ASN A 179 8.80 19.26 23.01
N LYS A 180 7.55 18.83 22.86
CA LYS A 180 6.50 19.02 23.87
C LYS A 180 6.79 18.24 25.15
N GLU A 181 7.21 16.97 25.05
CA GLU A 181 7.62 16.15 26.20
C GLU A 181 8.87 16.72 26.91
N LEU A 182 9.87 17.19 26.17
CA LEU A 182 11.07 17.80 26.74
C LEU A 182 10.78 19.15 27.43
N SER A 183 9.82 19.92 26.92
CA SER A 183 9.38 21.17 27.57
C SER A 183 8.61 20.97 28.89
N SER A 184 8.16 19.75 29.19
CA SER A 184 7.57 19.39 30.49
C SER A 184 8.58 18.90 31.54
N ILE A 185 9.86 18.75 31.19
CA ILE A 185 10.91 18.43 32.16
C ILE A 185 11.45 19.74 32.74
N VAL A 186 10.93 20.14 33.91
CA VAL A 186 11.48 21.24 34.71
C VAL A 186 12.85 20.82 35.25
N VAL A 187 13.91 21.17 34.51
CA VAL A 187 15.28 21.09 35.00
C VAL A 187 15.44 22.15 36.08
N HIS A 188 15.41 21.75 37.35
CA HIS A 188 15.80 22.63 38.46
C HIS A 188 17.28 22.97 38.30
N PRO A 189 17.67 24.26 38.25
CA PRO A 189 19.07 24.63 38.20
C PRO A 189 19.73 24.28 39.53
N VAL A 190 20.64 23.30 39.51
CA VAL A 190 21.56 23.04 40.62
C VAL A 190 22.57 24.18 40.65
N ILE A 191 22.41 25.10 41.59
CA ILE A 191 23.37 26.17 41.87
C ILE A 191 24.58 25.51 42.53
N ILE A 192 25.69 25.39 41.79
CA ILE A 192 26.98 24.97 42.33
C ILE A 192 27.67 26.23 42.88
N THR A 193 27.68 26.38 44.20
CA THR A 193 28.48 27.42 44.88
C THR A 193 29.96 27.01 44.95
N PRO A 194 30.90 27.91 44.64
CA PRO A 194 32.33 27.64 44.76
C PRO A 194 32.76 27.59 46.23
N ILE A 195 33.54 26.57 46.59
CA ILE A 195 34.11 26.38 47.93
C ILE A 195 35.30 27.33 48.08
N THR A 196 35.18 28.32 48.95
CA THR A 196 36.27 29.20 49.38
C THR A 196 37.18 28.44 50.36
N SER A 197 38.43 28.22 49.94
CA SER A 197 39.53 27.76 50.79
C SER A 197 39.79 28.78 51.91
N LYS A 198 39.68 28.35 53.17
CA LYS A 198 40.16 29.12 54.33
C LYS A 198 41.58 28.67 54.68
N GLN A 199 42.51 29.60 54.52
CA GLN A 199 43.79 29.61 55.24
C GLN A 199 43.54 29.51 56.74
N GLY A 200 44.27 28.62 57.41
CA GLY A 200 44.32 28.56 58.87
C GLY A 200 45.18 29.68 59.45
N PRO A 201 45.08 29.95 60.76
CA PRO A 201 46.15 30.59 61.49
C PRO A 201 46.91 29.59 62.35
N ASP A 202 48.22 29.78 62.36
CA ASP A 202 49.17 29.27 63.33
C ASP A 202 48.72 29.56 64.77
N SER A 203 48.87 28.57 65.65
CA SER A 203 49.32 28.67 67.06
C SER A 203 49.46 27.27 67.65
#